data_AF-A0A418YDF3-F1
#
_entry.id   AF-A0A418YDF3-F1
#
_cell.length_a   1.000
_cell.length_b   1.000
_cell.length_c   1.000
_cell.angle_alpha   90.00
_cell.angle_beta   90.00
_cell.angle_gamma   90.00
#
_symmetry.space_group_name_H-M   'P 1'
#
loop_
_entity.id
_entity.type
_entity.pdbx_description
1 polymer ?
#
loop_
_entity_poly.entity_id
_entity_poly.type
_entity_poly.pdbx_seq_one_letter_code
_entity_poly.pdbx_strand_id
1 'polypeptide(L)'
;MNLDSYYQDIRQAFCSSIDDYKKDMTSWWKSWVLEMDQRIIVNNKERASASYDSNELETDFVTCPLNGKLHIVHNFETEEFVPIANTPFKIQAFRVEYVEVEAGYGATKRMQKVAKYHDIGPAYSGQVDANGIKEVQLDPATYGGKPLRITFEPDVTDQDMANLLASYDGTIDKLANWLDSEWQIQKQDWQDYLDNGIDMSKEVIKFFDNMIDAVLDAWDEIKGLFELLANPSKLKKLLMQYTDADKIEQMMASAKQEMADLLTLLKDEARCFLCINAIYSWCKLLSPAQLFDIASKTLAAILVEVVISLLIPGGAIIKNLNRLRDAASVAAVIN
;
A
#
# COMPACT_ATOMS: atom_id res chain seq x y z
N MET A 1 33.48 -3.22 -16.73
CA MET A 1 32.48 -3.57 -15.70
C MET A 1 32.08 -5.03 -15.90
N ASN A 2 31.94 -5.84 -14.85
CA ASN A 2 31.35 -7.17 -14.98
C ASN A 2 29.83 -7.02 -14.81
N LEU A 3 29.10 -7.25 -15.91
CA LEU A 3 27.65 -7.05 -15.98
C LEU A 3 26.90 -8.05 -15.09
N ASP A 4 27.39 -9.28 -14.97
CA ASP A 4 26.74 -10.30 -14.14
C ASP A 4 26.85 -9.98 -12.65
N SER A 5 28.02 -9.52 -12.18
CA SER A 5 28.16 -9.08 -10.78
C SER A 5 27.34 -7.82 -10.50
N TYR A 6 27.31 -6.87 -11.44
CA TYR A 6 26.52 -5.64 -11.31
C TYR A 6 25.03 -5.93 -11.10
N TYR A 7 24.47 -6.84 -11.89
CA TYR A 7 23.07 -7.25 -11.74
C TYR A 7 22.81 -8.00 -10.44
N GLN A 8 23.71 -8.92 -10.04
CA GLN A 8 23.54 -9.67 -8.80
C GLN A 8 23.49 -8.75 -7.57
N ASP A 9 24.31 -7.68 -7.55
CA ASP A 9 24.28 -6.69 -6.46
C ASP A 9 22.92 -5.98 -6.38
N ILE A 10 22.36 -5.56 -7.53
CA ILE A 10 21.03 -4.92 -7.61
C ILE A 10 19.93 -5.88 -7.18
N ARG A 11 19.95 -7.11 -7.68
CA ARG A 11 18.95 -8.15 -7.35
C ARG A 11 18.98 -8.50 -5.86
N GLN A 12 20.17 -8.65 -5.28
CA GLN A 12 20.32 -8.95 -3.85
C GLN A 12 19.84 -7.80 -2.98
N ALA A 13 20.16 -6.55 -3.35
CA ALA A 13 19.66 -5.37 -2.67
C ALA A 13 18.13 -5.30 -2.69
N PHE A 14 17.49 -5.60 -3.82
CA PHE A 14 16.03 -5.69 -3.92
C PHE A 14 15.45 -6.79 -3.02
N CYS A 15 15.96 -8.03 -3.12
CA CYS A 15 15.41 -9.15 -2.35
C CYS A 15 15.53 -8.94 -0.83
N SER A 16 16.50 -8.14 -0.39
CA SER A 16 16.71 -7.82 1.03
C SER A 16 16.01 -6.53 1.47
N SER A 17 15.34 -5.79 0.57
CA SER A 17 14.78 -4.47 0.91
C SER A 17 13.67 -4.53 1.95
N ILE A 18 12.97 -5.66 2.06
CA ILE A 18 11.92 -5.86 3.07
C ILE A 18 12.47 -5.85 4.51
N ASP A 19 13.75 -6.20 4.69
CA ASP A 19 14.41 -6.07 5.99
C ASP A 19 14.67 -4.61 6.37
N ASP A 20 14.90 -3.76 5.36
CA ASP A 20 15.05 -2.32 5.57
C ASP A 20 13.70 -1.67 5.89
N TYR A 21 12.62 -2.15 5.28
CA TYR A 21 11.24 -1.81 5.67
C TYR A 21 11.00 -2.12 7.15
N LYS A 22 11.35 -3.33 7.62
CA LYS A 22 11.23 -3.71 9.04
C LYS A 22 12.00 -2.76 9.97
N LYS A 23 13.23 -2.39 9.62
CA LYS A 23 14.06 -1.46 10.43
C LYS A 23 13.43 -0.07 10.48
N ASP A 24 12.89 0.40 9.38
CA ASP A 24 12.27 1.72 9.29
C ASP A 24 10.93 1.78 10.06
N MET A 25 10.13 0.70 10.10
CA MET A 25 8.95 0.60 10.98
C MET A 25 9.30 0.70 12.48
N THR A 26 10.45 0.16 12.89
CA THR A 26 10.88 0.16 14.30
C THR A 26 11.62 1.45 14.73
N SER A 27 11.83 2.39 13.81
CA SER A 27 12.62 3.61 14.05
C SER A 27 11.73 4.81 14.39
N TRP A 28 11.79 5.28 15.65
CA TRP A 28 10.93 6.32 16.24
C TRP A 28 10.85 7.69 15.51
N TRP A 29 11.75 8.00 14.58
CA TRP A 29 11.74 9.25 13.80
C TRP A 29 11.30 9.08 12.33
N LYS A 30 11.16 7.83 11.86
CA LYS A 30 10.66 7.44 10.54
C LYS A 30 9.26 6.79 10.57
N SER A 31 8.69 6.58 11.76
CA SER A 31 7.36 5.97 11.99
C SER A 31 6.22 6.60 11.18
N TRP A 32 6.33 7.88 10.81
CA TRP A 32 5.24 8.61 10.14
C TRP A 32 4.97 8.22 8.68
N VAL A 33 5.74 7.28 8.09
CA VAL A 33 5.69 6.97 6.64
C VAL A 33 5.19 5.55 6.33
N LEU A 34 5.30 4.59 7.24
CA LEU A 34 5.01 3.17 6.97
C LEU A 34 4.50 2.48 8.26
N GLU A 35 3.20 2.58 8.53
CA GLU A 35 2.55 1.95 9.68
C GLU A 35 1.50 0.97 9.17
N MET A 36 1.80 -0.32 9.27
CA MET A 36 0.80 -1.31 8.90
C MET A 36 -0.37 -1.25 9.85
N ASP A 37 -1.55 -1.08 9.27
CA ASP A 37 -2.77 -1.02 10.05
C ASP A 37 -3.23 -2.43 10.43
N GLN A 38 -3.76 -2.55 11.63
CA GLN A 38 -4.61 -3.64 12.07
C GLN A 38 -6.03 -3.35 11.62
N ARG A 39 -6.76 -4.37 11.18
CA ARG A 39 -8.12 -4.27 10.67
C ARG A 39 -9.06 -5.22 11.41
N ILE A 40 -10.22 -4.70 11.81
CA ILE A 40 -11.30 -5.49 12.42
C ILE A 40 -12.46 -5.61 11.45
N ILE A 41 -12.88 -6.85 11.19
CA ILE A 41 -14.03 -7.19 10.37
C ILE A 41 -15.08 -7.89 11.22
N VAL A 42 -16.33 -7.43 11.14
CA VAL A 42 -17.47 -8.07 11.81
C VAL A 42 -18.57 -8.32 10.78
N ASN A 43 -18.93 -9.59 10.60
CA ASN A 43 -19.88 -10.07 9.59
C ASN A 43 -19.52 -9.58 8.18
N ASN A 44 -18.26 -9.79 7.78
CA ASN A 44 -17.70 -9.48 6.46
C ASN A 44 -17.70 -7.99 6.09
N LYS A 45 -17.74 -7.11 7.10
CA LYS A 45 -17.59 -5.67 6.92
C LYS A 45 -16.51 -5.17 7.86
N GLU A 46 -15.59 -4.38 7.31
CA GLU A 46 -14.63 -3.60 8.07
C GLU A 46 -15.36 -2.66 9.04
N ARG A 47 -14.86 -2.58 10.27
CA ARG A 47 -15.47 -1.83 11.38
C ARG A 47 -14.52 -0.89 12.09
N ALA A 48 -13.23 -1.19 12.05
CA ALA A 48 -12.16 -0.36 12.58
C ALA A 48 -10.85 -0.70 11.88
N SER A 49 -9.99 0.30 11.81
CA SER A 49 -8.59 0.21 11.44
C SER A 49 -7.77 1.10 12.38
N ALA A 50 -6.57 0.68 12.75
CA ALA A 50 -5.60 1.50 13.49
C ALA A 50 -4.19 0.94 13.32
N SER A 51 -3.17 1.76 13.61
CA SER A 51 -1.76 1.36 13.51
C SER A 51 -1.43 0.08 14.30
N TYR A 52 -0.45 -0.71 13.85
CA TYR A 52 -0.05 -1.98 14.48
C TYR A 52 0.36 -1.86 15.96
N ASP A 53 0.78 -0.69 16.41
CA ASP A 53 1.18 -0.42 17.79
C ASP A 53 0.03 0.04 18.70
N SER A 54 -1.18 0.17 18.14
CA SER A 54 -2.37 0.52 18.88
C SER A 54 -2.82 -0.67 19.72
N ASN A 55 -2.80 -0.50 21.05
CA ASN A 55 -3.18 -1.54 22.01
C ASN A 55 -4.69 -1.57 22.35
N GLU A 56 -5.46 -0.68 21.75
CA GLU A 56 -6.92 -0.63 21.90
C GLU A 56 -7.57 -0.16 20.59
N LEU A 57 -8.52 -0.94 20.07
CA LEU A 57 -9.32 -0.57 18.89
C LEU A 57 -10.81 -0.76 19.20
N GLU A 58 -11.60 0.29 19.03
CA GLU A 58 -13.06 0.23 19.14
C GLU A 58 -13.70 0.29 17.76
N THR A 59 -14.65 -0.62 17.50
CA THR A 59 -15.43 -0.64 16.26
C THR A 59 -16.43 0.50 16.19
N ASP A 60 -16.84 0.86 14.97
CA ASP A 60 -18.13 1.52 14.78
C ASP A 60 -19.29 0.65 15.34
N PHE A 61 -20.48 1.24 15.48
CA PHE A 61 -21.61 0.53 16.09
C PHE A 61 -22.11 -0.60 15.19
N VAL A 62 -22.00 -1.83 15.69
CA VAL A 62 -22.47 -3.03 15.00
C VAL A 62 -23.86 -3.38 15.50
N THR A 63 -24.85 -3.50 14.61
CA THR A 63 -26.15 -4.06 15.02
C THR A 63 -26.04 -5.58 15.14
N CYS A 64 -26.34 -6.12 16.31
CA CYS A 64 -26.35 -7.57 16.54
C CYS A 64 -27.44 -8.24 15.69
N PRO A 65 -27.12 -9.28 14.90
CA PRO A 65 -28.13 -10.10 14.26
C PRO A 65 -29.11 -10.68 15.28
N LEU A 66 -30.38 -10.85 14.89
CA LEU A 66 -31.42 -11.36 15.79
C LEU A 66 -31.14 -12.78 16.31
N ASN A 67 -30.32 -13.55 15.61
CA ASN A 67 -29.89 -14.89 16.04
C ASN A 67 -28.64 -14.87 16.94
N GLY A 68 -28.10 -13.70 17.26
CA GLY A 68 -26.94 -13.53 18.13
C GLY A 68 -25.60 -13.97 17.53
N LYS A 69 -25.55 -14.35 16.24
CA LYS A 69 -24.31 -14.84 15.60
C LYS A 69 -23.47 -13.69 15.08
N LEU A 70 -22.19 -13.69 15.40
CA LEU A 70 -21.20 -12.77 14.84
C LEU A 70 -19.99 -13.56 14.36
N HIS A 71 -19.53 -13.25 13.15
CA HIS A 71 -18.23 -13.66 12.63
C HIS A 71 -17.27 -12.48 12.79
N ILE A 72 -16.23 -12.68 13.59
CA ILE A 72 -15.26 -11.66 13.94
C ILE A 72 -13.90 -12.05 13.35
N VAL A 73 -13.21 -11.08 12.76
CA VAL A 73 -11.86 -11.27 12.21
C VAL A 73 -10.97 -10.10 12.62
N HIS A 74 -9.72 -10.40 12.99
CA HIS A 74 -8.66 -9.44 13.27
C HIS A 74 -7.42 -9.82 12.46
N ASN A 75 -6.96 -8.90 11.61
CA ASN A 75 -5.93 -9.19 10.61
C ASN A 75 -5.21 -7.89 10.21
N PHE A 76 -4.00 -7.96 9.65
CA PHE A 76 -3.36 -6.76 9.10
C PHE A 76 -4.10 -6.26 7.85
N GLU A 77 -4.08 -4.96 7.61
CA GLU A 77 -4.63 -4.35 6.40
C GLU A 77 -3.70 -4.60 5.21
N THR A 78 -3.90 -5.76 4.59
CA THR A 78 -3.07 -6.31 3.51
C THR A 78 -3.97 -6.90 2.43
N GLU A 79 -3.43 -7.03 1.20
CA GLU A 79 -4.19 -7.66 0.11
C GLU A 79 -4.39 -9.16 0.37
N GLU A 80 -3.33 -9.82 0.82
CA GLU A 80 -3.38 -11.21 1.27
C GLU A 80 -3.80 -11.28 2.73
N PHE A 81 -4.57 -12.31 3.11
CA PHE A 81 -5.03 -12.42 4.49
C PHE A 81 -3.88 -12.79 5.43
N VAL A 82 -3.42 -11.83 6.24
CA VAL A 82 -2.45 -12.05 7.33
C VAL A 82 -3.14 -11.87 8.68
N PRO A 83 -3.36 -12.94 9.46
CA PRO A 83 -4.08 -12.85 10.73
C PRO A 83 -3.26 -12.21 11.85
N ILE A 84 -3.94 -11.55 12.79
CA ILE A 84 -3.39 -11.18 14.10
C ILE A 84 -4.02 -12.10 15.14
N ALA A 85 -3.21 -13.01 15.67
CA ALA A 85 -3.68 -14.11 16.48
C ALA A 85 -3.97 -13.70 17.93
N ASN A 86 -4.82 -14.47 18.61
CA ASN A 86 -5.01 -14.42 20.07
C ASN A 86 -5.40 -13.04 20.63
N THR A 87 -5.96 -12.14 19.82
CA THR A 87 -6.41 -10.82 20.29
C THR A 87 -7.67 -10.94 21.17
N PRO A 88 -7.61 -10.50 22.44
CA PRO A 88 -8.78 -10.37 23.28
C PRO A 88 -9.75 -9.30 22.77
N PHE A 89 -11.04 -9.52 22.99
CA PHE A 89 -12.06 -8.52 22.72
C PHE A 89 -13.20 -8.57 23.74
N LYS A 90 -13.93 -7.46 23.83
CA LYS A 90 -15.15 -7.31 24.63
C LYS A 90 -16.28 -6.81 23.74
N ILE A 91 -17.48 -7.37 23.93
CA ILE A 91 -18.70 -6.95 23.25
C ILE A 91 -19.70 -6.46 24.29
N GLN A 92 -20.12 -5.20 24.16
CA GLN A 92 -21.10 -4.58 25.02
C GLN A 92 -22.31 -4.12 24.20
N ALA A 93 -23.50 -4.63 24.50
CA ALA A 93 -24.73 -4.06 23.98
C ALA A 93 -25.03 -2.75 24.72
N PHE A 94 -25.60 -1.78 24.01
CA PHE A 94 -25.99 -0.52 24.62
C PHE A 94 -27.29 0.04 24.03
N ARG A 95 -27.83 1.09 24.63
CA ARG A 95 -28.85 1.97 24.05
C ARG A 95 -28.37 3.41 24.06
N VAL A 96 -28.91 4.18 23.12
CA VAL A 96 -28.70 5.62 23.06
C VAL A 96 -29.90 6.33 23.68
N GLU A 97 -29.63 7.22 24.62
CA GLU A 97 -30.58 8.19 25.15
C GLU A 97 -30.13 9.59 24.71
N TYR A 98 -31.02 10.35 24.05
CA TYR A 98 -30.73 11.73 23.71
C TYR A 98 -31.24 12.64 24.80
N VAL A 99 -30.32 13.38 25.43
CA VAL A 99 -30.67 14.35 26.47
C VAL A 99 -30.33 15.76 25.98
N GLU A 100 -31.12 16.73 26.41
CA GLU A 100 -30.85 18.13 26.14
C GLU A 100 -29.95 18.68 27.25
N VAL A 101 -28.78 19.19 26.86
CA VAL A 101 -27.84 19.85 27.76
C VAL A 101 -27.63 21.29 27.32
N GLU A 102 -27.49 22.20 28.27
CA GLU A 102 -27.09 23.56 27.97
C GLU A 102 -25.57 23.58 27.71
N ALA A 103 -25.16 23.99 26.51
CA ALA A 103 -23.76 24.06 26.11
C ALA A 103 -23.45 25.39 25.41
N GLY A 104 -22.25 25.91 25.64
CA GLY A 104 -21.80 27.24 25.22
C GLY A 104 -21.36 28.11 26.40
N TYR A 105 -20.77 29.28 26.12
CA TYR A 105 -20.28 30.21 27.14
C TYR A 105 -20.95 31.58 26.99
N GLY A 106 -21.39 32.18 28.11
CA GLY A 106 -22.07 33.47 28.12
C GLY A 106 -23.32 33.50 27.22
N ALA A 107 -23.43 34.50 26.35
CA ALA A 107 -24.57 34.70 25.45
C ALA A 107 -24.71 33.63 24.34
N THR A 108 -23.77 32.67 24.24
CA THR A 108 -23.82 31.57 23.25
C THR A 108 -24.44 30.28 23.79
N LYS A 109 -24.89 30.28 25.05
CA LYS A 109 -25.58 29.12 25.65
C LYS A 109 -26.83 28.76 24.85
N ARG A 110 -26.88 27.50 24.42
CA ARG A 110 -28.03 26.91 23.72
C ARG A 110 -28.24 25.48 24.19
N MET A 111 -29.50 25.03 24.15
CA MET A 111 -29.81 23.62 24.35
C MET A 111 -29.26 22.82 23.16
N GLN A 112 -28.44 21.82 23.46
CA GLN A 112 -27.88 20.89 22.49
C GLN A 112 -28.34 19.48 22.85
N LYS A 113 -28.79 18.72 21.86
CA LYS A 113 -29.07 17.29 22.02
C LYS A 113 -27.75 16.54 21.99
N VAL A 114 -27.44 15.83 23.06
CA VAL A 114 -26.26 14.97 23.15
C VAL A 114 -26.68 13.53 23.35
N ALA A 115 -25.95 12.61 22.73
CA ALA A 115 -26.15 11.18 22.90
C ALA A 115 -25.48 10.71 24.19
N LYS A 116 -26.25 10.03 25.05
CA LYS A 116 -25.75 9.26 26.19
C LYS A 116 -25.90 7.77 25.89
N TYR A 117 -24.84 7.03 26.19
CA TYR A 117 -24.77 5.60 25.95
C TYR A 117 -24.96 4.86 27.27
N HIS A 118 -25.86 3.87 27.29
CA HIS A 118 -26.15 3.05 28.46
C HIS A 118 -25.99 1.58 28.12
N ASP A 119 -25.11 0.91 28.83
CA ASP A 119 -24.86 -0.52 28.67
C ASP A 119 -26.09 -1.35 29.02
N ILE A 120 -26.27 -2.44 28.28
CA ILE A 120 -27.36 -3.40 28.43
C ILE A 120 -26.76 -4.77 28.69
N GLY A 121 -27.05 -5.31 29.88
CA GLY A 121 -26.55 -6.62 30.27
C GLY A 121 -25.03 -6.66 30.49
N PRO A 122 -24.49 -7.82 30.86
CA PRO A 122 -23.05 -8.00 31.02
C PRO A 122 -22.32 -7.87 29.67
N ALA A 123 -21.03 -7.54 29.71
CA ALA A 123 -20.18 -7.66 28.53
C ALA A 123 -19.89 -9.14 28.22
N TYR A 124 -19.80 -9.48 26.94
CA TYR A 124 -19.22 -10.75 26.50
C TYR A 124 -17.73 -10.54 26.27
N SER A 125 -16.88 -11.41 26.82
CA SER A 125 -15.44 -11.41 26.55
C SER A 125 -15.08 -12.63 25.71
N GLY A 126 -14.21 -12.40 24.73
CA GLY A 126 -13.72 -13.44 23.85
C GLY A 126 -12.28 -13.17 23.42
N GLN A 127 -11.77 -14.06 22.60
CA GLN A 127 -10.47 -13.97 21.98
C GLN A 127 -10.57 -14.60 20.59
N VAL A 128 -9.94 -13.98 19.59
CA VAL A 128 -9.76 -14.60 18.28
C VAL A 128 -8.76 -15.75 18.36
N ASP A 129 -8.90 -16.73 17.47
CA ASP A 129 -8.00 -17.88 17.45
C ASP A 129 -6.66 -17.57 16.76
N ALA A 130 -5.85 -18.60 16.51
CA ALA A 130 -4.56 -18.48 15.82
C ALA A 130 -4.69 -18.00 14.36
N ASN A 131 -5.88 -18.07 13.76
CA ASN A 131 -6.16 -17.55 12.42
C ASN A 131 -6.76 -16.14 12.48
N GLY A 132 -6.76 -15.48 13.64
CA GLY A 132 -7.36 -14.16 13.82
C GLY A 132 -8.87 -14.17 13.69
N ILE A 133 -9.54 -15.33 13.81
CA ILE A 133 -10.97 -15.49 13.56
C ILE A 133 -11.71 -15.93 14.83
N LYS A 134 -12.95 -15.48 15.00
CA LYS A 134 -13.87 -15.99 16.01
C LYS A 134 -15.32 -16.00 15.54
N GLU A 135 -15.94 -17.18 15.62
CA GLU A 135 -17.39 -17.30 15.62
C GLU A 135 -17.93 -17.11 17.04
N VAL A 136 -18.80 -16.12 17.22
CA VAL A 136 -19.42 -15.77 18.50
C VAL A 136 -20.91 -16.09 18.43
N GLN A 137 -21.41 -16.75 19.49
CA GLN A 137 -22.83 -16.93 19.72
C GLN A 137 -23.23 -16.14 20.97
N LEU A 138 -23.81 -14.97 20.76
CA LEU A 138 -24.40 -14.15 21.82
C LEU A 138 -25.80 -14.64 22.15
N ASP A 139 -26.24 -14.38 23.39
CA ASP A 139 -27.63 -14.61 23.80
C ASP A 139 -28.57 -13.65 23.05
N PRO A 140 -29.49 -14.16 22.21
CA PRO A 140 -30.43 -13.31 21.47
C PRO A 140 -31.33 -12.44 22.35
N ALA A 141 -31.67 -12.90 23.56
CA ALA A 141 -32.54 -12.12 24.46
C ALA A 141 -31.82 -10.86 24.97
N THR A 142 -30.51 -10.97 25.22
CA THR A 142 -29.69 -9.86 25.72
C THR A 142 -29.20 -8.96 24.60
N TYR A 143 -28.71 -9.52 23.48
CA TYR A 143 -27.99 -8.75 22.46
C TYR A 143 -28.78 -8.56 21.16
N GLY A 144 -29.72 -9.44 20.83
CA GLY A 144 -30.37 -9.50 19.52
C GLY A 144 -31.01 -8.18 19.09
N GLY A 145 -30.62 -7.68 17.92
CA GLY A 145 -31.14 -6.44 17.34
C GLY A 145 -30.64 -5.15 18.01
N LYS A 146 -29.78 -5.23 19.04
CA LYS A 146 -29.23 -4.07 19.73
C LYS A 146 -27.92 -3.61 19.09
N PRO A 147 -27.56 -2.32 19.19
CA PRO A 147 -26.24 -1.87 18.81
C PRO A 147 -25.20 -2.38 19.82
N LEU A 148 -24.05 -2.78 19.28
CA LEU A 148 -22.92 -3.34 19.98
C LEU A 148 -21.74 -2.38 19.83
N ARG A 149 -21.01 -2.19 20.92
CA ARG A 149 -19.64 -1.70 20.94
C ARG A 149 -18.73 -2.92 21.08
N ILE A 150 -17.75 -3.04 20.20
CA ILE A 150 -16.75 -4.10 20.26
C ILE A 150 -15.39 -3.43 20.43
N THR A 151 -14.69 -3.79 21.51
CA THR A 151 -13.37 -3.25 21.84
C THR A 151 -12.37 -4.39 21.82
N PHE A 152 -11.31 -4.24 21.04
CA PHE A 152 -10.19 -5.16 20.96
C PHE A 152 -9.01 -4.61 21.76
N GLU A 153 -8.27 -5.51 22.39
CA GLU A 153 -7.09 -5.18 23.19
C GLU A 153 -5.88 -5.94 22.59
N PRO A 154 -5.42 -5.60 21.37
CA PRO A 154 -4.31 -6.29 20.72
C PRO A 154 -2.97 -6.09 21.41
N ASP A 155 -2.10 -7.05 21.17
CA ASP A 155 -0.68 -7.05 21.51
C ASP A 155 0.04 -7.67 20.31
N VAL A 156 0.35 -6.85 19.31
CA VAL A 156 0.99 -7.31 18.07
C VAL A 156 2.43 -7.69 18.39
N THR A 157 2.75 -8.98 18.22
CA THR A 157 4.06 -9.50 18.61
C THR A 157 5.07 -9.43 17.47
N ASP A 158 6.36 -9.54 17.79
CA ASP A 158 7.42 -9.70 16.79
C ASP A 158 7.19 -10.90 15.86
N GLN A 159 6.50 -11.93 16.34
CA GLN A 159 6.14 -13.09 15.53
C GLN A 159 5.03 -12.78 14.53
N ASP A 160 4.03 -11.98 14.93
CA ASP A 160 2.98 -11.52 14.01
C ASP A 160 3.59 -10.64 12.91
N MET A 161 4.54 -9.77 13.27
CA MET A 161 5.30 -8.97 12.31
C MET A 161 6.17 -9.84 11.39
N ALA A 162 6.82 -10.89 11.91
CA ALA A 162 7.58 -11.82 11.07
C ALA A 162 6.68 -12.57 10.08
N ASN A 163 5.48 -13.00 10.51
CA ASN A 163 4.51 -13.66 9.65
C ASN A 163 3.97 -12.71 8.56
N LEU A 164 3.74 -11.44 8.92
CA LEU A 164 3.37 -10.38 7.97
C LEU A 164 4.43 -10.23 6.89
N LEU A 165 5.70 -10.08 7.26
CA LEU A 165 6.77 -9.89 6.28
C LEU A 165 6.96 -11.12 5.39
N ALA A 166 6.88 -12.33 5.97
CA ALA A 166 6.96 -13.58 5.21
C ALA A 166 5.81 -13.75 4.20
N SER A 167 4.66 -13.10 4.43
CA SER A 167 3.55 -13.13 3.45
C SER A 167 3.94 -12.50 2.10
N TYR A 168 4.99 -11.66 2.08
CA TYR A 168 5.46 -11.03 0.85
C TYR A 168 6.53 -11.82 0.10
N ASP A 169 7.00 -12.97 0.59
CA ASP A 169 8.03 -13.78 -0.08
C ASP A 169 7.63 -14.10 -1.53
N GLY A 170 6.37 -14.47 -1.75
CA GLY A 170 5.84 -14.74 -3.09
C GLY A 170 5.78 -13.50 -3.99
N THR A 171 5.61 -12.30 -3.42
CA THR A 171 5.66 -11.02 -4.15
C THR A 171 7.10 -10.66 -4.49
N ILE A 172 8.03 -10.81 -3.55
CA ILE A 172 9.46 -10.61 -3.75
C ILE A 172 9.97 -11.52 -4.87
N ASP A 173 9.63 -12.81 -4.85
CA ASP A 173 10.01 -13.76 -5.88
C ASP A 173 9.50 -13.36 -7.27
N LYS A 174 8.23 -12.93 -7.37
CA LYS A 174 7.65 -12.47 -8.64
C LYS A 174 8.39 -11.25 -9.18
N LEU A 175 8.64 -10.25 -8.33
CA LEU A 175 9.34 -9.02 -8.70
C LEU A 175 10.81 -9.28 -9.04
N ALA A 176 11.48 -10.17 -8.32
CA ALA A 176 12.85 -10.59 -8.62
C ALA A 176 12.93 -11.31 -9.99
N ASN A 177 11.98 -12.22 -10.27
CA ASN A 177 11.90 -12.89 -11.57
C ASN A 177 11.58 -11.91 -12.72
N TRP A 178 10.79 -10.86 -12.45
CA TRP A 178 10.57 -9.78 -13.41
C TRP A 178 11.88 -9.02 -13.68
N LEU A 179 12.63 -8.64 -12.64
CA LEU A 179 13.96 -8.02 -12.79
C LEU A 179 14.94 -8.94 -13.55
N ASP A 180 14.89 -10.26 -13.30
CA ASP A 180 15.70 -11.26 -14.01
C ASP A 180 15.40 -11.21 -15.52
N SER A 181 14.11 -11.07 -15.87
CA SER A 181 13.64 -10.99 -17.25
C SER A 181 14.02 -9.66 -17.91
N GLU A 182 13.85 -8.53 -17.22
CA GLU A 182 14.26 -7.21 -17.70
C GLU A 182 15.77 -7.16 -17.93
N TRP A 183 16.56 -7.76 -17.03
CA TRP A 183 18.01 -7.80 -17.19
C TRP A 183 18.46 -8.56 -18.45
N GLN A 184 17.77 -9.63 -18.86
CA GLN A 184 18.11 -10.31 -20.13
C GLN A 184 17.99 -9.38 -21.34
N ILE A 185 17.07 -8.43 -21.30
CA ILE A 185 16.90 -7.42 -22.34
C ILE A 185 17.99 -6.36 -22.19
N GLN A 186 18.14 -5.79 -21.00
CA GLN A 186 19.06 -4.66 -20.76
C GLN A 186 20.54 -5.04 -20.87
N LYS A 187 20.89 -6.30 -20.62
CA LYS A 187 22.26 -6.78 -20.74
C LYS A 187 22.82 -6.57 -22.15
N GLN A 188 21.98 -6.71 -23.18
CA GLN A 188 22.39 -6.46 -24.57
C GLN A 188 22.65 -4.96 -24.80
N ASP A 189 21.78 -4.08 -24.32
CA ASP A 189 21.97 -2.63 -24.44
C ASP A 189 23.20 -2.13 -23.66
N TRP A 190 23.51 -2.76 -22.53
CA TRP A 190 24.75 -2.53 -21.80
C TRP A 190 25.99 -3.03 -22.56
N GLN A 191 25.92 -4.18 -23.22
CA GLN A 191 27.00 -4.69 -24.07
C GLN A 191 27.26 -3.75 -25.24
N ASP A 192 26.21 -3.34 -25.95
CA ASP A 192 26.30 -2.39 -27.07
C ASP A 192 26.86 -1.04 -26.62
N TYR A 193 26.45 -0.54 -25.44
CA TYR A 193 27.00 0.66 -24.82
C TYR A 193 28.49 0.52 -24.47
N LEU A 194 28.92 -0.63 -23.93
CA LEU A 194 30.32 -0.86 -23.56
C LEU A 194 31.23 -1.07 -24.79
N ASP A 195 30.71 -1.69 -25.85
CA ASP A 195 31.48 -2.03 -27.05
C ASP A 195 31.55 -0.87 -28.05
N ASN A 196 30.49 -0.05 -28.16
CA ASN A 196 30.37 1.03 -29.15
C ASN A 196 30.23 2.43 -28.55
N GLY A 197 30.12 2.55 -27.23
CA GLY A 197 30.04 3.83 -26.53
C GLY A 197 31.33 4.63 -26.70
N ILE A 198 31.19 5.94 -26.87
CA ILE A 198 32.29 6.91 -26.79
C ILE A 198 33.05 6.61 -25.49
N ASP A 199 34.40 6.60 -25.52
CA ASP A 199 35.25 6.51 -24.32
C ASP A 199 34.96 7.72 -23.44
N MET A 200 33.95 7.55 -22.57
CA MET A 200 33.40 8.60 -21.75
C MET A 200 34.29 8.71 -20.51
N SER A 201 34.89 9.88 -20.32
CA SER A 201 35.74 10.14 -19.17
C SER A 201 34.98 9.84 -17.87
N LYS A 202 35.71 9.57 -16.78
CA LYS A 202 35.10 9.32 -15.46
C LYS A 202 34.10 10.41 -15.06
N GLU A 203 34.27 11.65 -15.52
CA GLU A 203 33.32 12.76 -15.29
C GLU A 203 31.95 12.52 -15.93
N VAL A 204 31.88 11.85 -17.08
CA VAL A 204 30.62 11.55 -17.76
C VAL A 204 29.90 10.38 -17.08
N ILE A 205 30.63 9.32 -16.71
CA ILE A 205 30.05 8.21 -15.92
C ILE A 205 29.45 8.79 -14.64
N LYS A 206 30.20 9.68 -13.97
CA LYS A 206 29.73 10.38 -12.77
C LYS A 206 28.57 11.34 -13.04
N PHE A 207 28.48 11.94 -14.23
CA PHE A 207 27.33 12.73 -14.64
C PHE A 207 26.07 11.86 -14.78
N PHE A 208 26.19 10.65 -15.33
CA PHE A 208 25.08 9.70 -15.39
C PHE A 208 24.72 9.15 -14.01
N ASP A 209 25.69 8.86 -13.14
CA ASP A 209 25.42 8.50 -11.74
C ASP A 209 24.67 9.63 -11.02
N ASN A 210 25.10 10.88 -11.17
CA ASN A 210 24.40 12.03 -10.61
C ASN A 210 23.01 12.25 -11.23
N MET A 211 22.81 11.84 -12.49
CA MET A 211 21.53 11.96 -13.18
C MET A 211 20.57 10.84 -12.74
N ILE A 212 21.09 9.64 -12.48
CA ILE A 212 20.38 8.58 -11.76
C ILE A 212 20.01 9.12 -10.39
N ASP A 213 20.95 9.65 -9.61
CA ASP A 213 20.69 10.23 -8.29
C ASP A 213 19.64 11.35 -8.36
N ALA A 214 19.63 12.22 -9.38
CA ALA A 214 18.61 13.25 -9.55
C ALA A 214 17.23 12.68 -9.94
N VAL A 215 17.19 11.61 -10.75
CA VAL A 215 15.97 10.83 -11.02
C VAL A 215 15.48 10.13 -9.76
N LEU A 216 16.41 9.70 -8.89
CA LEU A 216 16.13 9.07 -7.60
C LEU A 216 15.70 10.09 -6.53
N ASP A 217 16.21 11.32 -6.56
CA ASP A 217 15.76 12.41 -5.70
C ASP A 217 14.33 12.83 -6.09
N ALA A 218 14.03 12.92 -7.39
CA ALA A 218 12.67 13.08 -7.88
C ALA A 218 11.76 11.89 -7.52
N TRP A 219 12.33 10.70 -7.34
CA TRP A 219 11.63 9.51 -6.87
C TRP A 219 11.36 9.54 -5.36
N ASP A 220 12.26 10.09 -4.54
CA ASP A 220 12.00 10.37 -3.13
C ASP A 220 10.89 11.42 -2.96
N GLU A 221 10.79 12.39 -3.87
CA GLU A 221 9.62 13.27 -3.96
C GLU A 221 8.34 12.50 -4.35
N ILE A 222 8.42 11.51 -5.26
CA ILE A 222 7.30 10.61 -5.61
C ILE A 222 6.92 9.67 -4.45
N LYS A 223 7.84 9.26 -3.58
CA LYS A 223 7.48 8.59 -2.32
C LYS A 223 6.67 9.52 -1.41
N GLY A 224 7.03 10.81 -1.34
CA GLY A 224 6.18 11.86 -0.76
C GLY A 224 4.84 12.04 -1.50
N LEU A 225 4.73 11.65 -2.77
CA LEU A 225 3.47 11.57 -3.52
C LEU A 225 2.64 10.32 -3.16
N PHE A 226 3.25 9.22 -2.71
CA PHE A 226 2.53 8.06 -2.16
C PHE A 226 1.89 8.36 -0.80
N GLU A 227 2.58 9.14 0.05
CA GLU A 227 1.96 9.76 1.24
C GLU A 227 0.76 10.66 0.87
N LEU A 228 0.81 11.26 -0.32
CA LEU A 228 -0.26 12.10 -0.87
C LEU A 228 -1.39 11.29 -1.53
N LEU A 229 -1.10 10.10 -2.06
CA LEU A 229 -2.01 9.16 -2.73
C LEU A 229 -3.03 8.54 -1.77
N ALA A 230 -2.68 8.39 -0.49
CA ALA A 230 -3.60 8.10 0.60
C ALA A 230 -4.73 9.16 0.74
N ASN A 231 -4.64 10.29 0.02
CA ASN A 231 -5.67 11.31 -0.08
C ASN A 231 -6.24 11.44 -1.52
N PRO A 232 -7.45 10.90 -1.79
CA PRO A 232 -8.08 10.87 -3.12
C PRO A 232 -8.20 12.24 -3.81
N SER A 233 -8.32 13.31 -3.01
CA SER A 233 -8.46 14.68 -3.54
C SER A 233 -7.13 15.31 -3.98
N LYS A 234 -6.02 14.91 -3.36
CA LYS A 234 -4.67 15.36 -3.71
C LYS A 234 -4.09 14.55 -4.86
N LEU A 235 -4.34 13.24 -4.89
CA LEU A 235 -4.07 12.35 -6.02
C LEU A 235 -4.63 12.92 -7.33
N LYS A 236 -5.92 13.29 -7.34
CA LYS A 236 -6.56 13.91 -8.50
C LYS A 236 -5.85 15.19 -8.96
N LYS A 237 -5.43 16.06 -8.03
CA LYS A 237 -4.72 17.31 -8.34
C LYS A 237 -3.32 17.07 -8.91
N LEU A 238 -2.64 16.02 -8.48
CA LEU A 238 -1.32 15.66 -8.97
C LEU A 238 -1.38 15.10 -10.39
N LEU A 239 -2.31 14.17 -10.66
CA LEU A 239 -2.49 13.62 -12.02
C LEU A 239 -2.82 14.71 -13.04
N MET A 240 -3.56 15.74 -12.62
CA MET A 240 -3.86 16.93 -13.44
C MET A 240 -2.65 17.80 -13.77
N GLN A 241 -1.51 17.64 -13.08
CA GLN A 241 -0.27 18.38 -13.40
C GLN A 241 0.52 17.74 -14.55
N TYR A 242 0.31 16.45 -14.81
CA TYR A 242 1.12 15.68 -15.75
C TYR A 242 0.31 15.05 -16.90
N THR A 243 -1.03 15.18 -16.90
CA THR A 243 -1.87 14.70 -18.01
C THR A 243 -3.20 15.49 -18.10
N ASP A 244 -3.81 15.50 -19.30
CA ASP A 244 -5.03 16.27 -19.59
C ASP A 244 -6.27 15.75 -18.84
N ALA A 245 -7.13 16.67 -18.41
CA ALA A 245 -8.33 16.40 -17.62
C ALA A 245 -9.27 15.35 -18.25
N ASP A 246 -9.42 15.34 -19.58
CA ASP A 246 -10.30 14.42 -20.31
C ASP A 246 -9.77 12.97 -20.32
N LYS A 247 -8.44 12.78 -20.31
CA LYS A 247 -7.81 11.45 -20.17
C LYS A 247 -7.91 10.93 -18.75
N ILE A 248 -7.78 11.81 -17.74
CA ILE A 248 -7.99 11.45 -16.34
C ILE A 248 -9.44 11.06 -16.10
N GLU A 249 -10.40 11.76 -16.69
CA GLU A 249 -11.82 11.45 -16.55
C GLU A 249 -12.20 10.17 -17.30
N GLN A 250 -11.61 9.89 -18.47
CA GLN A 250 -11.71 8.59 -19.14
C GLN A 250 -11.05 7.46 -18.33
N MET A 251 -9.86 7.69 -17.76
CA MET A 251 -9.21 6.73 -16.89
C MET A 251 -10.04 6.49 -15.64
N MET A 252 -10.54 7.52 -14.94
CA MET A 252 -11.43 7.35 -13.77
C MET A 252 -12.79 6.73 -14.10
N ALA A 253 -13.34 7.01 -15.30
CA ALA A 253 -14.60 6.42 -15.76
C ALA A 253 -14.44 4.96 -16.19
N SER A 254 -13.30 4.60 -16.79
CA SER A 254 -12.92 3.22 -17.16
C SER A 254 -12.42 2.42 -15.93
N ALA A 255 -11.77 3.10 -14.98
CA ALA A 255 -11.10 2.54 -13.80
C ALA A 255 -11.95 2.64 -12.54
N LYS A 256 -13.27 2.77 -12.62
CA LYS A 256 -14.11 2.81 -11.41
C LYS A 256 -13.88 1.59 -10.50
N GLN A 257 -13.45 0.48 -11.11
CA GLN A 257 -13.00 -0.73 -10.44
C GLN A 257 -11.48 -0.70 -10.20
N GLU A 258 -10.65 -0.48 -11.23
CA GLU A 258 -9.18 -0.48 -11.14
C GLU A 258 -8.60 0.60 -10.19
N MET A 259 -9.26 1.75 -10.03
CA MET A 259 -8.88 2.81 -9.10
C MET A 259 -9.31 2.50 -7.67
N ALA A 260 -10.43 1.79 -7.48
CA ALA A 260 -10.81 1.26 -6.17
C ALA A 260 -9.87 0.12 -5.75
N ASP A 261 -9.46 -0.72 -6.70
CA ASP A 261 -8.46 -1.76 -6.52
C ASP A 261 -7.10 -1.14 -6.23
N LEU A 262 -6.69 -0.09 -6.95
CA LEU A 262 -5.48 0.69 -6.68
C LEU A 262 -5.48 1.33 -5.29
N LEU A 263 -6.59 1.98 -4.89
CA LEU A 263 -6.73 2.57 -3.55
C LEU A 263 -6.75 1.51 -2.44
N THR A 264 -7.28 0.32 -2.72
CA THR A 264 -7.26 -0.81 -1.78
C THR A 264 -5.85 -1.41 -1.69
N LEU A 265 -5.14 -1.48 -2.80
CA LEU A 265 -3.77 -1.96 -2.88
C LEU A 265 -2.78 -1.00 -2.18
N LEU A 266 -3.06 0.30 -2.23
CA LEU A 266 -2.31 1.31 -1.49
C LEU A 266 -2.41 1.19 0.03
N LYS A 267 -3.41 0.44 0.54
CA LYS A 267 -3.50 0.13 1.98
C LYS A 267 -2.46 -0.93 2.39
N ASP A 268 -1.97 -1.73 1.45
CA ASP A 268 -0.89 -2.70 1.66
C ASP A 268 0.47 -2.00 1.46
N GLU A 269 0.86 -1.19 2.44
CA GLU A 269 2.04 -0.31 2.38
C GLU A 269 3.35 -1.09 2.14
N ALA A 270 3.49 -2.27 2.73
CA ALA A 270 4.67 -3.12 2.54
C ALA A 270 4.78 -3.64 1.10
N ARG A 271 3.65 -4.04 0.48
CA ARG A 271 3.62 -4.39 -0.95
C ARG A 271 3.94 -3.19 -1.83
N CYS A 272 3.39 -2.01 -1.52
CA CYS A 272 3.75 -0.78 -2.22
C CYS A 272 5.24 -0.45 -2.11
N PHE A 273 5.82 -0.59 -0.92
CA PHE A 273 7.26 -0.43 -0.70
C PHE A 273 8.08 -1.39 -1.57
N LEU A 274 7.67 -2.65 -1.68
CA LEU A 274 8.32 -3.63 -2.55
C LEU A 274 8.22 -3.25 -4.02
N CYS A 275 7.04 -2.83 -4.50
CA CYS A 275 6.89 -2.35 -5.88
C CYS A 275 7.79 -1.15 -6.16
N ILE A 276 7.88 -0.21 -5.23
CA ILE A 276 8.74 0.97 -5.33
C ILE A 276 10.21 0.56 -5.40
N ASN A 277 10.65 -0.39 -4.58
CA ASN A 277 12.03 -0.91 -4.62
C ASN A 277 12.33 -1.71 -5.88
N ALA A 278 11.34 -2.42 -6.44
CA ALA A 278 11.49 -3.12 -7.71
C ALA A 278 11.70 -2.12 -8.86
N ILE A 279 10.92 -1.04 -8.91
CA ILE A 279 11.07 0.04 -9.88
C ILE A 279 12.43 0.73 -9.73
N TYR A 280 12.80 1.06 -8.48
CA TYR A 280 14.12 1.60 -8.16
C TYR A 280 15.26 0.72 -8.70
N SER A 281 15.13 -0.59 -8.51
CA SER A 281 16.10 -1.57 -8.99
C SER A 281 16.11 -1.67 -10.52
N TRP A 282 14.94 -1.63 -11.16
CA TRP A 282 14.81 -1.61 -12.61
C TRP A 282 15.46 -0.36 -13.25
N CYS A 283 15.29 0.83 -12.65
CA CYS A 283 15.95 2.04 -13.15
C CYS A 283 17.47 1.90 -13.18
N LYS A 284 18.06 1.17 -12.22
CA LYS A 284 19.50 0.86 -12.21
C LYS A 284 19.91 -0.14 -13.28
N LEU A 285 18.97 -0.91 -13.85
CA LEU A 285 19.26 -1.82 -14.96
C LEU A 285 19.43 -1.08 -16.29
N LEU A 286 18.98 0.18 -16.40
CA LEU A 286 19.01 0.94 -17.64
C LEU A 286 20.43 1.39 -17.99
N SER A 287 20.77 1.33 -19.27
CA SER A 287 22.05 1.87 -19.75
C SER A 287 22.03 3.40 -19.75
N PRO A 288 23.20 4.07 -19.71
CA PRO A 288 23.29 5.53 -19.77
C PRO A 288 22.59 6.15 -21.00
N ALA A 289 22.63 5.45 -22.14
CA ALA A 289 21.96 5.89 -23.36
C ALA A 289 20.43 5.89 -23.21
N GLN A 290 19.87 4.88 -22.55
CA GLN A 290 18.43 4.79 -22.28
C GLN A 290 17.97 5.84 -21.28
N LEU A 291 18.78 6.11 -20.24
CA LEU A 291 18.47 7.17 -19.27
C LEU A 291 18.41 8.55 -19.94
N PHE A 292 19.28 8.81 -20.94
CA PHE A 292 19.21 10.04 -21.72
C PHE A 292 17.92 10.15 -22.55
N ASP A 293 17.50 9.06 -23.20
CA ASP A 293 16.24 9.03 -23.95
C ASP A 293 15.01 9.18 -23.03
N ILE A 294 15.04 8.56 -21.84
CA ILE A 294 13.98 8.68 -20.83
C ILE A 294 13.93 10.10 -20.26
N ALA A 295 15.06 10.76 -20.02
CA ALA A 295 15.10 12.16 -19.60
C ALA A 295 14.57 13.12 -20.68
N SER A 296 14.69 12.74 -21.96
CA SER A 296 14.09 13.47 -23.09
C SER A 296 12.58 13.22 -23.25
N LYS A 297 12.08 12.11 -22.70
CA LYS A 297 10.66 11.75 -22.59
C LYS A 297 10.13 12.14 -21.19
N THR A 298 8.81 12.09 -20.99
CA THR A 298 8.27 12.31 -19.64
C THR A 298 8.45 11.05 -18.80
N LEU A 299 9.52 11.00 -17.99
CA LEU A 299 9.82 9.92 -17.03
C LEU A 299 8.58 9.45 -16.23
N ALA A 300 7.72 10.39 -15.82
CA ALA A 300 6.49 10.07 -15.08
C ALA A 300 5.54 9.13 -15.84
N ALA A 301 5.45 9.23 -17.17
CA ALA A 301 4.58 8.37 -17.98
C ALA A 301 5.07 6.91 -18.00
N ILE A 302 6.39 6.71 -18.10
CA ILE A 302 7.01 5.39 -18.09
C ILE A 302 6.85 4.75 -16.71
N LEU A 303 7.06 5.51 -15.64
CA LEU A 303 6.90 5.03 -14.26
C LEU A 303 5.47 4.58 -13.97
N VAL A 304 4.46 5.34 -14.43
CA VAL A 304 3.05 4.95 -14.28
C VAL A 304 2.76 3.60 -14.96
N GLU A 305 3.32 3.36 -16.14
CA GLU A 305 3.12 2.10 -16.86
C GLU A 305 3.83 0.91 -16.20
N VAL A 306 5.02 1.12 -15.63
CA VAL A 306 5.72 0.09 -14.85
C VAL A 306 4.91 -0.22 -13.59
N VAL A 307 4.47 0.79 -12.84
CA VAL A 307 3.60 0.62 -11.65
C VAL A 307 2.37 -0.20 -12.02
N ILE A 308 1.60 0.20 -13.05
CA ILE A 308 0.40 -0.53 -13.49
C ILE A 308 0.72 -2.00 -13.84
N SER A 309 1.87 -2.25 -14.45
CA SER A 309 2.30 -3.60 -14.83
C SER A 309 2.67 -4.48 -13.64
N LEU A 310 3.15 -3.88 -12.54
CA LEU A 310 3.46 -4.58 -11.28
C LEU A 310 2.20 -4.80 -10.43
N LEU A 311 1.23 -3.88 -10.49
CA LEU A 311 0.04 -3.88 -9.64
C LEU A 311 -1.12 -4.73 -10.18
N ILE A 312 -1.14 -5.12 -11.47
CA ILE A 312 -2.21 -5.95 -12.06
C ILE A 312 -1.76 -7.41 -12.18
N PRO A 313 -2.29 -8.34 -11.35
CA PRO A 313 -1.99 -9.77 -11.50
C PRO A 313 -2.69 -10.35 -12.73
N GLY A 314 -1.91 -10.82 -13.70
CA GLY A 314 -2.40 -11.64 -14.80
C GLY A 314 -2.88 -10.88 -16.05
N GLY A 315 -2.13 -11.02 -17.15
CA GLY A 315 -2.68 -11.00 -18.51
C GLY A 315 -2.65 -9.69 -19.30
N ALA A 316 -2.48 -8.51 -18.68
CA ALA A 316 -2.28 -7.25 -19.42
C ALA A 316 -0.81 -7.01 -19.84
N ILE A 317 0.10 -7.79 -19.26
CA ILE A 317 1.57 -7.68 -19.32
C ILE A 317 2.12 -7.63 -20.76
N ILE A 318 1.50 -8.33 -21.72
CA ILE A 318 2.03 -8.46 -23.09
C ILE A 318 1.49 -7.38 -24.03
N LYS A 319 0.32 -6.77 -23.77
CA LYS A 319 -0.28 -5.79 -24.69
C LYS A 319 0.30 -4.39 -24.54
N ASN A 320 0.71 -4.00 -23.33
CA ASN A 320 1.24 -2.66 -23.07
C ASN A 320 2.75 -2.58 -23.34
N LEU A 321 3.53 -3.64 -23.04
CA LEU A 321 4.96 -3.71 -23.38
C LEU A 321 5.20 -3.69 -24.91
N ASN A 322 4.33 -4.37 -25.68
CA ASN A 322 4.42 -4.33 -27.15
C ASN A 322 4.14 -2.92 -27.71
N ARG A 323 3.26 -2.13 -27.08
CA ARG A 323 2.99 -0.74 -27.49
C ARG A 323 4.15 0.21 -27.20
N LEU A 324 4.87 0.00 -26.10
CA LEU A 324 6.11 0.73 -25.78
C LEU A 324 7.23 0.41 -26.77
N ARG A 325 7.41 -0.88 -27.11
CA ARG A 325 8.35 -1.30 -28.15
C ARG A 325 7.97 -0.73 -29.52
N ASP A 326 6.68 -0.73 -29.87
CA ASP A 326 6.20 -0.19 -31.14
C ASP A 326 6.37 1.34 -31.19
N ALA A 327 6.09 2.07 -30.10
CA ALA A 327 6.34 3.50 -29.99
C ALA A 327 7.84 3.86 -30.04
N ALA A 328 8.71 3.03 -29.47
CA ALA A 328 10.16 3.16 -29.60
C ALA A 328 10.64 2.87 -31.03
N SER A 329 10.03 1.90 -31.72
CA SER A 329 10.40 1.52 -33.09
C SER A 329 9.95 2.53 -34.16
N VAL A 330 8.84 3.23 -33.96
CA VAL A 330 8.33 4.24 -34.91
C VAL A 330 9.21 5.50 -34.93
N ALA A 331 9.90 5.82 -33.84
CA ALA A 331 10.82 6.95 -33.78
C ALA A 331 12.16 6.70 -34.51
N ALA A 332 12.59 5.44 -34.65
CA ALA A 332 13.77 5.06 -35.41
C ALA A 332 13.59 5.16 -36.95
N VAL A 333 12.36 5.40 -37.42
CA VAL A 333 12.03 5.55 -38.86
C VAL A 333 11.89 7.04 -39.27
N ILE A 334 11.96 7.99 -38.32
CA ILE A 334 11.75 9.42 -38.57
C ILE A 334 13.00 10.28 -38.26
N ASN A 335 14.17 9.68 -38.03
CA ASN A 335 15.46 10.41 -38.05
C ASN A 335 16.49 9.74 -38.93
#